data_AF-A0A2A5WT28-F1
#
_entry.id   AF-A0A2A5WT28-F1
#
_cell.length_a   1.000
_cell.length_b   1.000
_cell.length_c   1.000
_cell.angle_alpha   90.00
_cell.angle_beta   90.00
_cell.angle_gamma   90.00
#
_symmetry.space_group_name_H-M   'P 1'
#
loop_
_entity.id
_entity.type
_entity.pdbx_description
1 polymer ?
#
loop_
_entity_poly.entity_id
_entity_poly.type
_entity_poly.pdbx_seq_one_letter_code
_entity_poly.pdbx_strand_id
1 'polypeptide(L)'
;MQLHHGLGRTARVLVLGYLLSLFAMALADGPVGDHVNELHGHLDEYNTEVTWLIDQVEAIVTTYEKKGRKHAKPERLVDHWEAVKFHSAIESNDIALYANTWQALFGVREAIEAEQSIEQVRTAQRELEQVLWQSLGAVKVAARYQDQGLLQEVSTRKAVMPSRVLIEIKQQLDRVVAKYAERLPEEAVAIIEETYATRFETVEDALKALDRDLVEDLESDFHVRLPRAISAGESVDAIRRVVDTMHGNLDQARSLLKSTER
;
A
#
# COMPACT_ATOMS: atom_id res chain seq x y z
N MET A 1 63.94 12.57 48.06
CA MET A 1 63.40 11.24 47.69
C MET A 1 61.89 11.40 47.63
N GLN A 2 61.32 11.62 46.44
CA GLN A 2 60.43 10.65 45.77
C GLN A 2 59.26 10.20 46.65
N LEU A 3 57.95 10.28 46.34
CA LEU A 3 57.15 10.56 45.14
C LEU A 3 55.67 10.74 45.60
N HIS A 4 54.89 11.52 44.83
CA HIS A 4 53.47 11.37 44.46
C HIS A 4 52.35 11.33 45.54
N HIS A 5 51.44 12.32 45.51
CA HIS A 5 50.09 12.31 44.89
C HIS A 5 49.14 11.25 45.49
N GLY A 6 47.90 11.52 45.87
CA GLY A 6 46.99 12.60 45.51
C GLY A 6 45.61 12.00 45.23
N LEU A 7 44.58 12.56 45.90
CA LEU A 7 43.14 12.55 45.57
C LEU A 7 42.38 11.22 45.39
N GLY A 8 41.17 11.21 45.96
CA GLY A 8 40.11 10.26 45.60
C GLY A 8 38.75 10.62 46.18
N ARG A 9 38.22 11.79 45.82
CA ARG A 9 36.83 12.23 46.08
C ARG A 9 35.84 11.16 45.59
N THR A 10 34.92 10.74 46.44
CA THR A 10 33.78 9.90 46.10
C THR A 10 32.83 10.65 45.14
N ALA A 11 32.81 10.24 43.88
CA ALA A 11 31.84 10.70 42.88
C ALA A 11 30.51 9.97 43.09
N ARG A 12 29.44 10.74 43.30
CA ARG A 12 28.06 10.26 43.23
C ARG A 12 27.72 10.05 41.76
N VAL A 13 27.48 8.79 41.36
CA VAL A 13 26.97 8.44 40.04
C VAL A 13 25.46 8.69 40.05
N LEU A 14 25.02 9.70 39.30
CA LEU A 14 23.62 9.88 38.92
C LEU A 14 23.39 9.02 37.66
N VAL A 15 22.75 7.87 37.82
CA VAL A 15 22.26 7.07 36.69
C VAL A 15 20.92 7.68 36.26
N LEU A 16 20.96 8.52 35.24
CA LEU A 16 19.76 8.98 34.54
C LEU A 16 19.33 7.86 33.58
N GLY A 17 18.29 7.13 33.96
CA GLY A 17 17.72 6.06 33.13
C GLY A 17 17.09 6.64 31.87
N TYR A 18 17.70 6.37 30.72
CA TYR A 18 17.12 6.63 29.42
C TYR A 18 16.16 5.47 29.11
N LEU A 19 14.86 5.67 29.32
CA LEU A 19 13.83 4.78 28.78
C LEU A 19 13.76 5.01 27.27
N LEU A 20 14.56 4.26 26.52
CA LEU A 20 14.31 4.02 25.10
C LEU A 20 13.05 3.16 25.01
N SER A 21 11.91 3.80 24.76
CA SER A 21 10.72 3.12 24.26
C SER A 21 11.03 2.62 22.85
N LEU A 22 11.60 1.41 22.78
CA LEU A 22 11.63 0.63 21.56
C LEU A 22 10.18 0.22 21.27
N PHE A 23 9.48 1.02 20.47
CA PHE A 23 8.39 0.48 19.68
C PHE A 23 9.03 -0.55 18.76
N ALA A 24 8.89 -1.82 19.10
CA ALA A 24 9.01 -2.87 18.12
C ALA A 24 7.88 -2.62 17.12
N MET A 25 8.20 -1.99 16.00
CA MET A 25 7.39 -2.20 14.80
C MET A 25 7.50 -3.70 14.55
N ALA A 26 6.45 -4.43 14.90
CA ALA A 26 6.19 -5.68 14.22
C ALA A 26 6.23 -5.34 12.72
N LEU A 27 6.94 -6.15 11.94
CA LEU A 27 6.89 -6.06 10.49
C LEU A 27 5.40 -6.06 10.12
N ALA A 28 4.90 -4.92 9.66
CA ALA A 28 3.56 -4.79 9.13
C ALA A 28 3.60 -5.33 7.70
N ASP A 29 3.71 -6.65 7.65
CA ASP A 29 3.54 -7.48 6.47
C ASP A 29 2.88 -8.77 6.96
N GLY A 30 1.72 -8.58 7.60
CA GLY A 30 0.93 -9.67 8.12
C GLY A 30 0.00 -10.16 7.01
N PRO A 31 -0.05 -11.47 6.69
CA PRO A 31 -1.07 -12.02 5.81
C PRO A 31 -2.43 -11.54 6.31
N VAL A 32 -3.40 -11.23 5.42
CA VAL A 32 -4.78 -10.79 5.73
C VAL A 32 -5.21 -11.32 7.10
N GLY A 33 -4.97 -10.52 8.14
CA GLY A 33 -4.75 -11.08 9.47
C GLY A 33 -6.06 -11.25 10.21
N ASP A 34 -6.06 -11.98 11.33
CA ASP A 34 -7.24 -12.14 12.19
C ASP A 34 -7.96 -10.81 12.48
N HIS A 35 -7.22 -9.68 12.47
CA HIS A 35 -7.75 -8.34 12.61
C HIS A 35 -8.83 -7.94 11.57
N VAL A 36 -8.83 -8.49 10.35
CA VAL A 36 -9.89 -8.22 9.35
C VAL A 36 -11.17 -9.01 9.64
N ASN A 37 -11.05 -10.12 10.36
CA ASN A 37 -12.19 -10.92 10.83
C ASN A 37 -12.69 -10.46 12.22
N GLU A 38 -11.96 -9.56 12.88
CA GLU A 38 -12.29 -8.95 14.17
C GLU A 38 -12.28 -7.40 14.12
N LEU A 39 -12.86 -6.80 13.08
CA LEU A 39 -12.74 -5.37 12.77
C LEU A 39 -13.08 -4.46 13.95
N HIS A 40 -14.13 -4.78 14.72
CA HIS A 40 -14.55 -3.97 15.87
C HIS A 40 -13.43 -3.85 16.91
N GLY A 41 -12.75 -4.97 17.20
CA GLY A 41 -11.67 -5.03 18.19
C GLY A 41 -10.44 -4.18 17.81
N HIS A 42 -10.29 -3.85 16.53
CA HIS A 42 -9.15 -3.13 15.98
C HIS A 42 -9.45 -1.69 15.54
N LEU A 43 -10.68 -1.17 15.74
CA LEU A 43 -11.04 0.19 15.30
C LEU A 43 -10.14 1.30 15.88
N ASP A 44 -9.70 1.15 17.14
CA ASP A 44 -8.80 2.12 17.78
C ASP A 44 -7.37 2.05 17.19
N GLU A 45 -6.91 0.85 16.83
CA GLU A 45 -5.65 0.63 16.13
C GLU A 45 -5.70 1.29 14.75
N TYR A 46 -6.73 1.00 13.95
CA TYR A 46 -6.92 1.61 12.62
C TYR A 46 -7.01 3.14 12.69
N ASN A 47 -7.69 3.69 13.69
CA ASN A 47 -7.76 5.15 13.88
C ASN A 47 -6.37 5.75 14.18
N THR A 48 -5.58 5.06 15.00
CA THR A 48 -4.21 5.47 15.33
C THR A 48 -3.31 5.40 14.11
N GLU A 49 -3.40 4.31 13.33
CA GLU A 49 -2.65 4.10 12.10
C GLU A 49 -2.97 5.16 11.03
N VAL A 50 -4.25 5.50 10.81
CA VAL A 50 -4.65 6.57 9.89
C VAL A 50 -4.08 7.92 10.31
N THR A 51 -4.14 8.23 11.61
CA THR A 51 -3.55 9.48 12.13
C THR A 51 -2.03 9.50 11.91
N TRP A 52 -1.37 8.38 12.19
CA TRP A 52 0.08 8.25 11.99
C TRP A 52 0.48 8.38 10.51
N LEU A 53 -0.29 7.79 9.58
CA LEU A 53 -0.08 7.94 8.14
C LEU A 53 -0.15 9.40 7.71
N ILE A 54 -1.19 10.13 8.15
CA ILE A 54 -1.35 11.56 7.87
C ILE A 54 -0.14 12.35 8.38
N ASP A 55 0.34 12.05 9.59
CA ASP A 55 1.54 12.69 10.15
C ASP A 55 2.82 12.38 9.35
N GLN A 56 2.97 11.15 8.83
CA GLN A 56 4.11 10.79 7.96
C GLN A 56 4.05 11.54 6.63
N VAL A 57 2.88 11.62 6.00
CA VAL A 57 2.67 12.37 4.75
C VAL A 57 3.00 13.85 4.99
N GLU A 58 2.49 14.46 6.06
CA GLU A 58 2.80 15.84 6.43
C GLU A 58 4.30 16.07 6.59
N ALA A 59 5.01 15.14 7.25
CA ALA A 59 6.46 15.23 7.43
C ALA A 59 7.23 15.20 6.09
N ILE A 60 6.80 14.35 5.15
CA ILE A 60 7.36 14.26 3.79
C ILE A 60 7.11 15.56 3.02
N VAL A 61 5.86 16.05 3.01
CA VAL A 61 5.49 17.28 2.29
C VAL A 61 6.15 18.52 2.88
N THR A 62 6.22 18.63 4.21
CA THR A 62 6.97 19.69 4.89
C THR A 62 8.47 19.63 4.57
N THR A 63 9.03 18.42 4.44
CA THR A 63 10.43 18.26 4.03
C THR A 63 10.63 18.70 2.58
N TYR A 64 9.70 18.37 1.69
CA TYR A 64 9.69 18.86 0.31
C TYR A 64 9.66 20.39 0.25
N GLU A 65 8.74 21.03 0.99
CA GLU A 65 8.62 22.49 1.06
C GLU A 65 9.92 23.18 1.49
N LYS A 66 10.61 22.60 2.49
CA LYS A 66 11.79 23.24 3.10
C LYS A 66 13.11 22.89 2.42
N LYS A 67 13.20 21.70 1.82
CA LYS A 67 14.48 21.11 1.38
C LYS A 67 14.44 20.56 -0.04
N GLY A 68 13.28 20.56 -0.70
CA GLY A 68 13.10 20.06 -2.07
C GLY A 68 13.09 18.53 -2.18
N ARG A 69 12.80 18.05 -3.40
CA ARG A 69 12.56 16.63 -3.73
C ARG A 69 13.65 15.68 -3.19
N LYS A 70 14.93 16.02 -3.36
CA LYS A 70 16.06 15.17 -2.97
C LYS A 70 16.07 14.76 -1.49
N HIS A 71 15.42 15.55 -0.63
CA HIS A 71 15.34 15.28 0.81
C HIS A 71 13.98 14.73 1.24
N ALA A 72 12.94 14.91 0.43
CA ALA A 72 11.57 14.55 0.78
C ALA A 72 11.35 13.02 0.85
N LYS A 73 12.09 12.25 0.04
CA LYS A 73 11.98 10.79 -0.05
C LYS A 73 10.53 10.31 -0.27
N PRO A 74 9.87 10.76 -1.36
CA PRO A 74 8.47 10.45 -1.63
C PRO A 74 8.21 8.94 -1.81
N GLU A 75 9.23 8.14 -2.11
CA GLU A 75 9.15 6.67 -2.13
C GLU A 75 8.70 6.08 -0.79
N ARG A 76 8.96 6.75 0.34
CA ARG A 76 8.55 6.29 1.67
C ARG A 76 7.05 6.34 1.91
N LEU A 77 6.27 7.00 1.05
CA LEU A 77 4.81 7.01 1.18
C LEU A 77 4.23 5.59 1.10
N VAL A 78 4.73 4.77 0.17
CA VAL A 78 4.32 3.37 0.04
C VAL A 78 4.79 2.55 1.23
N ASP A 79 6.06 2.73 1.66
CA ASP A 79 6.57 2.07 2.88
C ASP A 79 5.70 2.36 4.10
N HIS A 80 5.21 3.58 4.25
CA HIS A 80 4.34 3.95 5.36
C HIS A 80 2.95 3.33 5.22
N TRP A 81 2.39 3.33 4.01
CA TRP A 81 1.11 2.69 3.72
C TRP A 81 1.11 1.20 4.05
N GLU A 82 2.13 0.47 3.59
CA GLU A 82 2.28 -0.96 3.88
C GLU A 82 2.59 -1.21 5.36
N ALA A 83 3.12 -0.23 6.10
CA ALA A 83 3.50 -0.41 7.50
C ALA A 83 2.32 -0.44 8.49
N VAL A 84 1.06 -0.41 8.05
CA VAL A 84 -0.12 -0.34 8.93
C VAL A 84 -1.17 -1.39 8.59
N LYS A 85 -1.80 -2.02 9.57
CA LYS A 85 -2.84 -3.05 9.30
C LYS A 85 -4.09 -2.49 8.63
N PHE A 86 -4.31 -1.19 8.75
CA PHE A 86 -5.42 -0.51 8.11
C PHE A 86 -5.50 -0.75 6.60
N HIS A 87 -4.38 -0.95 5.89
CA HIS A 87 -4.42 -1.21 4.44
C HIS A 87 -5.19 -2.50 4.11
N SER A 88 -4.92 -3.60 4.81
CA SER A 88 -5.63 -4.88 4.61
C SER A 88 -7.10 -4.80 5.04
N ALA A 89 -7.41 -3.96 6.04
CA ALA A 89 -8.78 -3.76 6.49
C ALA A 89 -9.65 -3.06 5.43
N ILE A 90 -9.10 -2.08 4.70
CA ILE A 90 -9.85 -1.45 3.60
C ILE A 90 -9.90 -2.35 2.37
N GLU A 91 -8.79 -2.97 2.00
CA GLU A 91 -8.69 -3.90 0.86
C GLU A 91 -9.75 -5.01 0.95
N SER A 92 -9.89 -5.62 2.13
CA SER A 92 -10.85 -6.71 2.36
C SER A 92 -12.32 -6.28 2.36
N ASN A 93 -12.63 -4.98 2.47
CA ASN A 93 -13.99 -4.50 2.73
C ASN A 93 -14.53 -3.49 1.71
N ASP A 94 -13.66 -2.74 1.04
CA ASP A 94 -14.04 -1.75 0.03
C ASP A 94 -12.90 -1.56 -1.00
N ILE A 95 -12.91 -2.40 -2.03
CA ILE A 95 -11.87 -2.40 -3.08
C ILE A 95 -11.79 -1.07 -3.86
N ALA A 96 -12.92 -0.37 -3.99
CA ALA A 96 -12.98 0.92 -4.68
C ALA A 96 -12.28 2.00 -3.84
N LEU A 97 -12.51 2.03 -2.52
CA LEU A 97 -11.79 2.93 -1.63
C LEU A 97 -10.31 2.54 -1.46
N TYR A 98 -9.97 1.25 -1.50
CA TYR A 98 -8.58 0.81 -1.54
C TYR A 98 -7.86 1.35 -2.79
N ALA A 99 -8.46 1.19 -3.97
CA ALA A 99 -7.91 1.74 -5.22
C ALA A 99 -7.80 3.27 -5.17
N ASN A 100 -8.80 3.98 -4.64
CA ASN A 100 -8.75 5.44 -4.48
C ASN A 100 -7.64 5.88 -3.50
N THR A 101 -7.37 5.08 -2.47
CA THR A 101 -6.29 5.36 -1.50
C THR A 101 -4.93 5.28 -2.20
N TRP A 102 -4.70 4.24 -2.99
CA TRP A 102 -3.51 4.11 -3.85
C TRP A 102 -3.36 5.27 -4.82
N GLN A 103 -4.44 5.66 -5.51
CA GLN A 103 -4.41 6.78 -6.45
C GLN A 103 -4.04 8.09 -5.78
N ALA A 104 -4.59 8.37 -4.60
CA ALA A 104 -4.27 9.58 -3.85
C ALA A 104 -2.83 9.55 -3.30
N LEU A 105 -2.35 8.39 -2.85
CA LEU A 105 -0.97 8.17 -2.38
C LEU A 105 0.04 8.47 -3.49
N PHE A 106 -0.17 7.88 -4.67
CA PHE A 106 0.64 8.16 -5.85
C PHE A 106 0.48 9.60 -6.34
N GLY A 107 -0.69 10.21 -6.19
CA GLY A 107 -0.89 11.63 -6.48
C GLY A 107 0.08 12.53 -5.71
N VAL A 108 0.29 12.27 -4.41
CA VAL A 108 1.28 13.00 -3.60
C VAL A 108 2.71 12.69 -4.07
N ARG A 109 3.04 11.41 -4.26
CA ARG A 109 4.37 10.96 -4.71
C ARG A 109 4.76 11.60 -6.04
N GLU A 110 3.91 11.46 -7.04
CA GLU A 110 4.11 11.98 -8.40
C GLU A 110 4.23 13.51 -8.39
N ALA A 111 3.43 14.21 -7.59
CA ALA A 111 3.54 15.67 -7.48
C ALA A 111 4.90 16.11 -6.92
N ILE A 112 5.45 15.40 -5.93
CA ILE A 112 6.79 15.66 -5.38
C ILE A 112 7.89 15.27 -6.40
N GLU A 113 7.77 14.11 -7.04
CA GLU A 113 8.74 13.60 -8.00
C GLU A 113 8.85 14.48 -9.24
N ALA A 114 7.72 15.03 -9.70
CA ALA A 114 7.63 15.99 -10.79
C ALA A 114 8.00 17.43 -10.39
N GLU A 115 8.42 17.64 -9.13
CA GLU A 115 8.81 18.95 -8.58
C GLU A 115 7.72 20.02 -8.76
N GLN A 116 6.44 19.64 -8.58
CA GLN A 116 5.31 20.56 -8.67
C GLN A 116 5.33 21.63 -7.57
N SER A 117 4.53 22.68 -7.71
CA SER A 117 4.46 23.73 -6.70
C SER A 117 3.99 23.16 -5.35
N ILE A 118 4.42 23.75 -4.24
CA ILE A 118 3.97 23.30 -2.91
C ILE A 118 2.44 23.37 -2.77
N GLU A 119 1.77 24.30 -3.44
CA GLU A 119 0.30 24.40 -3.46
C GLU A 119 -0.35 23.16 -4.10
N GLN A 120 0.22 22.66 -5.20
CA GLN A 120 -0.24 21.45 -5.87
C GLN A 120 0.02 20.20 -5.02
N VAL A 121 1.21 20.08 -4.44
CA VAL A 121 1.53 18.96 -3.52
C VAL A 121 0.61 18.97 -2.29
N ARG A 122 0.34 20.13 -1.70
CA ARG A 122 -0.61 20.27 -0.57
C ARG A 122 -2.04 19.96 -0.99
N THR A 123 -2.39 20.13 -2.26
CA THR A 123 -3.71 19.74 -2.78
C THR A 123 -3.84 18.22 -2.84
N ALA A 124 -2.85 17.54 -3.44
CA ALA A 124 -2.80 16.08 -3.44
C ALA A 124 -2.76 15.50 -2.01
N GLN A 125 -2.03 16.14 -1.08
CA GLN A 125 -2.02 15.74 0.32
C GLN A 125 -3.42 15.76 0.94
N ARG A 126 -4.18 16.85 0.76
CA ARG A 126 -5.53 16.95 1.30
C ARG A 126 -6.49 15.93 0.69
N GLU A 127 -6.32 15.59 -0.58
CA GLU A 127 -7.09 14.53 -1.23
C GLU A 127 -6.80 13.16 -0.61
N LEU A 128 -5.52 12.84 -0.37
CA LEU A 128 -5.13 11.62 0.35
C LEU A 128 -5.71 11.59 1.77
N GLU A 129 -5.61 12.69 2.54
CA GLU A 129 -6.20 12.78 3.88
C GLU A 129 -7.71 12.53 3.86
N GLN A 130 -8.43 13.10 2.89
CA GLN A 130 -9.87 12.87 2.75
C GLN A 130 -10.20 11.42 2.47
N VAL A 131 -9.48 10.77 1.55
CA VAL A 131 -9.70 9.36 1.21
C VAL A 131 -9.37 8.46 2.41
N LEU A 132 -8.29 8.72 3.15
CA LEU A 132 -7.97 7.95 4.37
C LEU A 132 -9.08 8.02 5.42
N TRP A 133 -9.69 9.20 5.63
CA TRP A 133 -10.83 9.34 6.54
C TRP A 133 -12.09 8.65 6.03
N GLN A 134 -12.35 8.68 4.71
CA GLN A 134 -13.46 7.96 4.09
C GLN A 134 -13.29 6.44 4.24
N SER A 135 -12.10 5.92 3.95
CA SER A 135 -11.72 4.52 4.13
C SER A 135 -11.92 4.08 5.59
N LEU A 136 -11.52 4.90 6.58
CA LEU A 136 -11.76 4.60 7.99
C LEU A 136 -13.26 4.56 8.33
N GLY A 137 -14.04 5.45 7.72
CA GLY A 137 -15.49 5.43 7.82
C GLY A 137 -16.11 4.14 7.28
N ALA A 138 -15.65 3.69 6.11
CA ALA A 138 -16.09 2.43 5.49
C ALA A 138 -15.75 1.22 6.37
N VAL A 139 -14.54 1.14 6.92
CA VAL A 139 -14.13 0.08 7.86
C VAL A 139 -15.01 0.08 9.12
N LYS A 140 -15.38 1.26 9.66
CA LYS A 140 -16.31 1.36 10.79
C LYS A 140 -17.72 0.86 10.46
N VAL A 141 -18.19 1.06 9.22
CA VAL A 141 -19.46 0.49 8.75
C VAL A 141 -19.35 -1.02 8.58
N ALA A 142 -18.26 -1.50 7.96
CA ALA A 142 -17.98 -2.92 7.80
C ALA A 142 -17.92 -3.65 9.14
N ALA A 143 -17.27 -3.08 10.17
CA ALA A 143 -17.26 -3.63 11.53
C ALA A 143 -18.69 -3.83 12.09
N ARG A 144 -19.61 -2.87 11.87
CA ARG A 144 -21.00 -3.01 12.29
C ARG A 144 -21.74 -4.12 11.54
N TYR A 145 -21.45 -4.30 10.26
CA TYR A 145 -22.02 -5.38 9.47
C TYR A 145 -21.45 -6.75 9.86
N GLN A 146 -20.16 -6.81 10.20
CA GLN A 146 -19.52 -7.99 10.77
C GLN A 146 -20.17 -8.41 12.09
N ASP A 147 -20.39 -7.47 13.02
CA ASP A 147 -21.10 -7.72 14.30
C ASP A 147 -22.52 -8.25 14.10
N GLN A 148 -23.16 -7.91 12.97
CA GLN A 148 -24.49 -8.37 12.59
C GLN A 148 -24.49 -9.70 11.83
N GLY A 149 -23.32 -10.28 11.55
CA GLY A 149 -23.18 -11.49 10.74
C GLY A 149 -23.51 -11.28 9.26
N LEU A 150 -23.41 -10.05 8.76
CA LEU A 150 -23.72 -9.68 7.37
C LEU A 150 -22.52 -9.75 6.44
N LEU A 151 -21.30 -9.89 6.99
CA LEU A 151 -20.08 -10.11 6.22
C LEU A 151 -19.66 -11.57 6.31
N GLN A 152 -19.18 -12.12 5.20
CA GLN A 152 -18.52 -13.42 5.20
C GLN A 152 -17.12 -13.27 5.81
N GLU A 153 -16.69 -14.29 6.56
CA GLU A 153 -15.29 -14.36 6.99
C GLU A 153 -14.36 -14.39 5.77
N VAL A 154 -13.29 -13.59 5.84
CA VAL A 154 -12.27 -13.57 4.82
C VAL A 154 -11.52 -14.90 4.90
N SER A 155 -11.79 -15.77 3.94
CA SER A 155 -11.22 -17.12 3.90
C SER A 155 -9.77 -17.07 3.43
N THR A 156 -8.83 -17.56 4.24
CA THR A 156 -7.47 -17.89 3.78
C THR A 156 -7.56 -19.07 2.82
N ARG A 157 -7.59 -18.82 1.50
CA ARG A 157 -7.75 -19.89 0.51
C ARG A 157 -6.42 -20.58 0.23
N LYS A 158 -6.46 -21.92 0.17
CA LYS A 158 -5.31 -22.76 -0.18
C LYS A 158 -4.77 -22.42 -1.56
N ALA A 159 -3.44 -22.38 -1.65
CA ALA A 159 -2.67 -22.22 -2.86
C ALA A 159 -3.17 -23.10 -4.02
N VAL A 160 -3.78 -22.47 -5.02
CA VAL A 160 -3.60 -22.88 -6.42
C VAL A 160 -2.10 -22.69 -6.72
N MET A 161 -1.51 -23.43 -7.66
CA MET A 161 -0.12 -23.18 -8.08
C MET A 161 0.05 -21.68 -8.39
N PRO A 162 0.75 -20.89 -7.55
CA PRO A 162 0.77 -19.43 -7.67
C PRO A 162 1.15 -18.95 -9.08
N SER A 163 2.07 -19.66 -9.74
CA SER A 163 2.50 -19.37 -11.11
C SER A 163 1.45 -19.58 -12.19
N ARG A 164 0.36 -20.33 -11.90
CA ARG A 164 -0.79 -20.48 -12.81
C ARG A 164 -1.76 -19.32 -12.67
N VAL A 165 -1.96 -18.79 -11.47
CA VAL A 165 -2.84 -17.63 -11.22
C VAL A 165 -2.39 -16.44 -12.08
N LEU A 166 -1.08 -16.22 -12.20
CA LEU A 166 -0.53 -15.15 -13.03
C LEU A 166 -0.87 -15.28 -14.54
N ILE A 167 -1.13 -16.49 -15.04
CA ILE A 167 -1.60 -16.68 -16.44
C ILE A 167 -3.04 -16.18 -16.57
N GLU A 168 -3.88 -16.51 -15.58
CA GLU A 168 -5.30 -16.12 -15.57
C GLU A 168 -5.44 -14.60 -15.42
N ILE A 169 -4.54 -13.95 -14.66
CA ILE A 169 -4.45 -12.49 -14.58
C ILE A 169 -4.15 -11.89 -15.95
N LYS A 170 -3.14 -12.38 -16.68
CA LYS A 170 -2.82 -11.86 -18.03
C LYS A 170 -4.04 -11.94 -18.98
N GLN A 171 -4.79 -13.04 -18.92
CA GLN A 171 -6.01 -13.22 -19.71
C GLN A 171 -7.11 -12.20 -19.35
N GLN A 172 -7.26 -11.86 -18.07
CA GLN A 172 -8.20 -10.80 -17.67
C GLN A 172 -7.72 -9.43 -18.15
N LEU A 173 -6.42 -9.14 -18.09
CA LEU A 173 -5.88 -7.88 -18.63
C LEU A 173 -6.10 -7.76 -20.15
N ASP A 174 -5.99 -8.85 -20.91
CA ASP A 174 -6.36 -8.86 -22.33
C ASP A 174 -7.86 -8.52 -22.53
N ARG A 175 -8.71 -9.02 -21.61
CA ARG A 175 -10.14 -8.71 -21.59
C ARG A 175 -10.41 -7.24 -21.25
N VAL A 176 -9.60 -6.62 -20.40
CA VAL A 176 -9.68 -5.16 -20.11
C VAL A 176 -9.47 -4.37 -21.41
N VAL A 177 -8.41 -4.68 -22.18
CA VAL A 177 -8.15 -4.02 -23.48
C VAL A 177 -9.33 -4.22 -24.44
N ALA A 178 -9.88 -5.44 -24.50
CA ALA A 178 -11.02 -5.73 -25.36
C ALA A 178 -12.28 -4.94 -24.95
N LYS A 179 -12.62 -4.91 -23.66
CA LYS A 179 -13.76 -4.16 -23.13
C LYS A 179 -13.63 -2.66 -23.34
N TYR A 180 -12.43 -2.14 -23.13
CA TYR A 180 -12.16 -0.74 -23.42
C TYR A 180 -12.31 -0.43 -24.93
N ALA A 181 -11.82 -1.32 -25.81
CA ALA A 181 -12.01 -1.17 -27.27
C ALA A 181 -13.48 -1.27 -27.71
N GLU A 182 -14.30 -2.03 -26.98
CA GLU A 182 -15.77 -2.09 -27.13
C GLU A 182 -16.49 -0.81 -26.64
N ARG A 183 -15.74 0.18 -26.12
CA ARG A 183 -16.26 1.41 -25.48
C ARG A 183 -17.03 1.14 -24.19
N LEU A 184 -16.58 0.16 -23.42
CA LEU A 184 -17.12 -0.20 -22.10
C LEU A 184 -16.07 0.07 -21.01
N PRO A 185 -15.73 1.35 -20.74
CA PRO A 185 -14.65 1.68 -19.79
C PRO A 185 -14.99 1.29 -18.35
N GLU A 186 -16.25 1.39 -17.94
CA GLU A 186 -16.68 0.98 -16.59
C GLU A 186 -16.53 -0.54 -16.39
N GLU A 187 -16.92 -1.35 -17.39
CA GLU A 187 -16.68 -2.80 -17.36
C GLU A 187 -15.19 -3.14 -17.37
N ALA A 188 -14.39 -2.36 -18.10
CA ALA A 188 -12.94 -2.54 -18.14
C ALA A 188 -12.32 -2.29 -16.76
N VAL A 189 -12.72 -1.23 -16.06
CA VAL A 189 -12.29 -0.93 -14.68
C VAL A 189 -12.77 -2.02 -13.71
N ALA A 190 -14.02 -2.45 -13.79
CA ALA A 190 -14.54 -3.51 -12.92
C ALA A 190 -13.76 -4.83 -13.07
N ILE A 191 -13.31 -5.17 -14.29
CA ILE A 191 -12.46 -6.35 -14.52
C ILE A 191 -11.10 -6.18 -13.84
N ILE A 192 -10.51 -4.97 -13.85
CA ILE A 192 -9.22 -4.71 -13.18
C ILE A 192 -9.37 -4.95 -11.67
N GLU A 193 -10.38 -4.33 -11.05
CA GLU A 193 -10.66 -4.45 -9.62
C GLU A 193 -10.95 -5.91 -9.22
N GLU A 194 -11.81 -6.61 -9.97
CA GLU A 194 -12.11 -8.03 -9.73
C GLU A 194 -10.87 -8.92 -9.91
N THR A 195 -10.03 -8.63 -10.90
CA THR A 195 -8.82 -9.41 -11.19
C THR A 195 -7.81 -9.27 -10.07
N TYR A 196 -7.62 -8.06 -9.53
CA TYR A 196 -6.77 -7.86 -8.37
C TYR A 196 -7.30 -8.68 -7.19
N ALA A 197 -8.54 -8.39 -6.77
CA ALA A 197 -9.13 -8.93 -5.55
C ALA A 197 -9.29 -10.47 -5.56
N THR A 198 -9.61 -11.06 -6.71
CA THR A 198 -9.89 -12.50 -6.78
C THR A 198 -8.67 -13.34 -7.17
N ARG A 199 -7.59 -12.70 -7.66
CA ARG A 199 -6.45 -13.42 -8.24
C ARG A 199 -5.11 -12.89 -7.75
N PHE A 200 -4.83 -11.60 -7.92
CA PHE A 200 -3.51 -11.06 -7.57
C PHE A 200 -3.24 -11.18 -6.07
N GLU A 201 -4.21 -10.83 -5.22
CA GLU A 201 -4.12 -10.99 -3.75
C GLU A 201 -3.70 -12.42 -3.36
N THR A 202 -4.15 -13.45 -4.11
CA THR A 202 -3.85 -14.85 -3.77
C THR A 202 -2.38 -15.26 -3.91
N VAL A 203 -1.57 -14.42 -4.58
CA VAL A 203 -0.15 -14.66 -4.82
C VAL A 203 0.74 -13.54 -4.32
N GLU A 204 0.14 -12.46 -3.80
CA GLU A 204 0.86 -11.23 -3.41
C GLU A 204 1.89 -11.51 -2.33
N ASP A 205 1.49 -12.05 -1.16
CA ASP A 205 2.41 -12.33 -0.05
C ASP A 205 3.63 -13.16 -0.49
N ALA A 206 3.38 -14.19 -1.31
CA ALA A 206 4.42 -15.07 -1.82
C ALA A 206 5.38 -14.33 -2.78
N LEU A 207 4.85 -13.39 -3.58
CA LEU A 207 5.66 -12.54 -4.46
C LEU A 207 6.40 -11.46 -3.69
N LYS A 208 5.77 -10.84 -2.70
CA LYS A 208 6.33 -9.76 -1.88
C LYS A 208 7.56 -10.25 -1.10
N ALA A 209 7.52 -11.50 -0.63
CA ALA A 209 8.65 -12.18 -0.03
C ALA A 209 9.83 -12.43 -1.00
N LEU A 210 9.59 -12.42 -2.32
CA LEU A 210 10.60 -12.66 -3.36
C LEU A 210 11.13 -11.35 -3.98
N ASP A 211 10.24 -10.40 -4.25
CA ASP A 211 10.52 -9.15 -4.96
C ASP A 211 9.43 -8.11 -4.63
N ARG A 212 9.65 -7.34 -3.56
CA ARG A 212 8.71 -6.30 -3.09
C ARG A 212 8.51 -5.18 -4.11
N ASP A 213 9.58 -4.73 -4.76
CA ASP A 213 9.54 -3.64 -5.74
C ASP A 213 8.67 -4.05 -6.95
N LEU A 214 8.78 -5.30 -7.40
CA LEU A 214 7.93 -5.85 -8.47
C LEU A 214 6.44 -5.90 -8.07
N VAL A 215 6.13 -6.23 -6.81
CA VAL A 215 4.75 -6.21 -6.31
C VAL A 215 4.22 -4.78 -6.30
N GLU A 216 4.95 -3.82 -5.72
CA GLU A 216 4.55 -2.40 -5.73
C GLU A 216 4.28 -1.90 -7.15
N ASP A 217 5.13 -2.26 -8.12
CA ASP A 217 4.92 -1.91 -9.52
C ASP A 217 3.61 -2.50 -10.06
N LEU A 218 3.34 -3.78 -9.79
CA LEU A 218 2.10 -4.44 -10.22
C LEU A 218 0.85 -3.85 -9.55
N GLU A 219 0.89 -3.55 -8.26
CA GLU A 219 -0.20 -2.89 -7.54
C GLU A 219 -0.46 -1.47 -8.06
N SER A 220 0.60 -0.71 -8.34
CA SER A 220 0.51 0.58 -9.01
C SER A 220 -0.14 0.46 -10.39
N ASP A 221 0.18 -0.58 -11.15
CA ASP A 221 -0.47 -0.84 -12.44
C ASP A 221 -1.98 -1.14 -12.28
N PHE A 222 -2.36 -1.99 -11.33
CA PHE A 222 -3.74 -2.37 -11.06
C PHE A 222 -4.59 -1.20 -10.54
N HIS A 223 -4.08 -0.43 -9.58
CA HIS A 223 -4.89 0.58 -8.88
C HIS A 223 -4.75 1.99 -9.47
N VAL A 224 -3.65 2.28 -10.15
CA VAL A 224 -3.32 3.63 -10.59
C VAL A 224 -3.19 3.71 -12.11
N ARG A 225 -2.15 3.11 -12.69
CA ARG A 225 -1.76 3.41 -14.08
C ARG A 225 -2.83 2.99 -15.08
N LEU A 226 -3.35 1.77 -14.98
CA LEU A 226 -4.33 1.26 -15.93
C LEU A 226 -5.73 1.89 -15.75
N PRO A 227 -6.31 1.98 -14.53
CA PRO A 227 -7.58 2.67 -14.32
C PRO A 227 -7.54 4.16 -14.70
N ARG A 228 -6.42 4.84 -14.41
CA ARG A 228 -6.24 6.26 -14.78
C ARG A 228 -6.20 6.45 -16.30
N ALA A 229 -5.46 5.60 -17.03
CA ALA A 229 -5.40 5.69 -18.49
C ALA A 229 -6.79 5.45 -19.12
N ILE A 230 -7.56 4.51 -18.59
CA ILE A 230 -8.95 4.26 -19.01
C ILE A 230 -9.84 5.47 -18.71
N SER A 231 -9.77 6.00 -17.50
CA SER A 231 -10.59 7.13 -17.05
C SER A 231 -10.26 8.44 -17.79
N ALA A 232 -9.00 8.62 -18.18
CA ALA A 232 -8.55 9.73 -19.00
C ALA A 232 -8.96 9.61 -20.48
N GLY A 233 -9.59 8.49 -20.88
CA GLY A 233 -10.02 8.28 -22.25
C GLY A 233 -8.85 8.10 -23.22
N GLU A 234 -7.73 7.54 -22.76
CA GLU A 234 -6.55 7.32 -23.61
C GLU A 234 -6.86 6.38 -24.79
N SER A 235 -6.00 6.36 -25.81
CA SER A 235 -6.23 5.49 -26.97
C SER A 235 -6.11 4.01 -26.60
N VAL A 236 -6.81 3.13 -27.33
CA VAL A 236 -6.71 1.66 -27.14
C VAL A 236 -5.25 1.18 -27.19
N ASP A 237 -4.43 1.78 -28.05
CA ASP A 237 -3.00 1.44 -28.12
C ASP A 237 -2.21 1.91 -26.89
N ALA A 238 -2.63 2.99 -26.22
CA ALA A 238 -2.03 3.41 -24.97
C ALA A 238 -2.40 2.45 -23.82
N ILE A 239 -3.68 2.07 -23.72
CA ILE A 239 -4.13 1.05 -22.77
C ILE A 239 -3.39 -0.28 -23.00
N ARG A 240 -3.24 -0.70 -24.25
CA ARG A 240 -2.49 -1.92 -24.60
C ARG A 240 -1.03 -1.85 -24.15
N ARG A 241 -0.36 -0.70 -24.29
CA ARG A 241 1.02 -0.54 -23.80
C ARG A 241 1.14 -0.71 -22.29
N VAL A 242 0.20 -0.15 -21.51
CA VAL A 242 0.19 -0.35 -20.06
C VAL A 242 0.01 -1.84 -19.74
N VAL A 243 -0.93 -2.52 -20.40
CA VAL A 243 -1.16 -3.96 -20.22
C VAL A 243 0.05 -4.81 -20.66
N ASP A 244 0.76 -4.43 -21.73
CA ASP A 244 1.98 -5.12 -22.18
C ASP A 244 3.10 -5.00 -21.13
N THR A 245 3.24 -3.83 -20.48
CA THR A 245 4.16 -3.65 -19.35
C THR A 245 3.76 -4.54 -18.17
N MET A 246 2.48 -4.58 -17.81
CA MET A 246 1.98 -5.49 -16.77
C MET A 246 2.26 -6.95 -17.12
N HIS A 247 2.08 -7.35 -18.37
CA HIS A 247 2.40 -8.71 -18.83
C HIS A 247 3.87 -9.06 -18.63
N GLY A 248 4.78 -8.11 -18.88
CA GLY A 248 6.21 -8.28 -18.62
C GLY A 248 6.50 -8.49 -17.13
N ASN A 249 5.93 -7.66 -16.27
CA ASN A 249 6.07 -7.79 -14.81
C ASN A 249 5.47 -9.10 -14.29
N LEU A 250 4.32 -9.52 -14.81
CA LEU A 250 3.68 -10.81 -14.47
C LEU A 250 4.51 -12.01 -14.96
N ASP A 251 5.23 -11.89 -16.09
CA ASP A 251 6.14 -12.95 -16.55
C ASP A 251 7.38 -13.07 -15.64
N GLN A 252 7.92 -11.95 -15.14
CA GLN A 252 8.97 -11.95 -14.12
C GLN A 252 8.48 -12.57 -12.82
N ALA A 253 7.34 -12.13 -12.30
CA ALA A 253 6.70 -12.66 -11.09
C ALA A 253 6.48 -14.18 -11.20
N ARG A 254 6.02 -14.63 -12.37
CA ARG A 254 5.81 -16.07 -12.65
C ARG A 254 7.11 -16.86 -12.67
N SER A 255 8.20 -16.29 -13.18
CA SER A 255 9.52 -16.90 -13.14
C SER A 255 10.01 -17.10 -11.71
N LEU A 256 9.85 -16.06 -10.87
CA LEU A 256 10.19 -16.09 -9.44
C LEU A 256 9.40 -17.19 -8.71
N LEU A 257 8.06 -17.20 -8.83
CA LEU A 257 7.23 -18.22 -8.18
C LEU A 257 7.57 -19.64 -8.62
N LYS A 258 7.77 -19.88 -9.93
CA LYS A 258 8.17 -21.21 -10.44
C LYS A 258 9.49 -21.71 -9.87
N SER A 259 10.42 -20.81 -9.53
CA SER A 259 11.68 -21.19 -8.90
C SER A 259 11.49 -21.73 -7.47
N THR A 260 10.35 -21.42 -6.86
CA THR A 260 9.98 -21.83 -5.49
C THR A 260 8.99 -23.00 -5.46
N GLU A 261 8.21 -23.19 -6.52
CA GLU A 261 7.27 -24.31 -6.70
C GLU A 261 8.05 -25.61 -6.97
N ARG A 262 7.97 -26.56 -6.02
CA ARG A 262 8.54 -27.92 -6.17
C ARG A 262 7.47 -28.93 -6.53
#